data_AF-A0A2P2I0V5-F1
#
_entry.id   AF-A0A2P2I0V5-F1
#
_cell.length_a   1.000
_cell.length_b   1.000
_cell.length_c   1.000
_cell.angle_alpha   90.00
_cell.angle_beta   90.00
_cell.angle_gamma   90.00
#
_symmetry.space_group_name_H-M   'P 1'
#
loop_
_entity.id
_entity.type
_entity.pdbx_description
1 polymer ?
#
loop_
_entity_poly.entity_id
_entity_poly.type
_entity_poly.pdbx_seq_one_letter_code
_entity_poly.pdbx_strand_id
1 'polypeptide(L)'
;SSGGDLDLHEFESATGMPNRFLLPKGNSNGMEFDLFVAVTDGERDAATSDLHDHKEFNHYGAHGVYPDKRPHGYPFDRHVDDERIFEEITNFHHTQVKV
;
A
#
# COMPACT_ATOMS: atom_id res chain seq x y z
N SER A 1 -19.73 37.24 -7.26
CA SER A 1 -18.53 36.55 -6.77
C SER A 1 -18.14 35.57 -7.85
N SER A 2 -17.15 35.92 -8.68
CA SER A 2 -16.76 35.14 -9.86
C SER A 2 -15.64 34.18 -9.49
N GLY A 3 -15.99 33.04 -8.90
CA GLY A 3 -15.07 31.90 -8.84
C GLY A 3 -15.04 31.27 -10.22
N GLY A 4 -14.00 31.56 -11.00
CA GLY A 4 -13.74 30.81 -12.22
C GLY A 4 -13.36 29.37 -11.87
N ASP A 5 -13.71 28.44 -12.75
CA ASP A 5 -13.29 27.05 -12.65
C ASP A 5 -11.75 27.01 -12.65
N LEU A 6 -11.16 26.56 -11.54
CA LEU A 6 -9.73 26.37 -11.43
C LEU A 6 -9.41 25.00 -12.04
N ASP A 7 -8.65 24.99 -13.13
CA ASP A 7 -8.08 23.77 -13.67
C ASP A 7 -6.97 23.28 -12.72
N LEU A 8 -7.26 22.17 -12.03
CA LEU A 8 -6.39 21.57 -11.01
C LEU A 8 -5.90 20.17 -11.41
N HIS A 9 -6.11 19.75 -12.66
CA HIS A 9 -5.76 18.39 -13.10
C HIS A 9 -4.25 18.07 -13.03
N GLU A 10 -3.41 19.09 -12.88
CA GLU A 10 -1.96 18.96 -12.70
C GLU A 10 -1.54 18.70 -11.24
N PHE A 11 -2.46 18.82 -10.28
CA PHE A 11 -2.16 18.72 -8.85
C PHE A 11 -2.76 17.46 -8.24
N GLU A 12 -2.03 16.90 -7.28
CA GLU A 12 -2.48 15.77 -6.47
C GLU A 12 -3.30 16.24 -5.25
N SER A 13 -4.18 15.37 -4.74
CA SER A 13 -4.91 15.64 -3.51
C SER A 13 -3.98 15.93 -2.34
N ALA A 14 -4.37 16.85 -1.46
CA ALA A 14 -3.67 17.11 -0.20
C ALA A 14 -3.87 16.01 0.85
N THR A 15 -4.77 15.06 0.61
CA THR A 15 -5.00 13.90 1.47
C THR A 15 -3.97 12.80 1.19
N GLY A 16 -3.53 12.10 2.23
CA GLY A 16 -2.57 11.00 2.12
C GLY A 16 -1.24 11.29 2.80
N MET A 17 -0.33 10.32 2.69
CA MET A 17 1.00 10.43 3.28
C MET A 17 1.93 11.19 2.32
N PRO A 18 2.65 12.24 2.77
CA PRO A 18 3.62 12.91 1.92
C PRO A 18 4.70 11.96 1.42
N ASN A 19 5.06 12.00 0.14
CA ASN A 19 6.08 11.11 -0.47
C ASN A 19 7.42 11.14 0.29
N ARG A 20 7.80 12.29 0.85
CA ARG A 20 9.03 12.46 1.64
C ARG A 20 9.03 11.71 2.99
N PHE A 21 7.89 11.14 3.40
CA PHE A 21 7.72 10.38 4.65
C PHE A 21 7.43 8.89 4.40
N LEU A 22 7.61 8.41 3.16
CA LEU A 22 7.41 6.99 2.83
C LEU A 22 8.35 6.07 3.62
N LEU A 23 9.60 6.49 3.80
CA LEU A 23 10.59 5.73 4.54
C LEU A 23 10.76 6.30 5.96
N PRO A 24 10.91 5.44 6.98
CA PRO A 24 11.35 5.88 8.30
C PRO A 24 12.67 6.65 8.21
N LYS A 25 12.91 7.56 9.16
CA LYS A 25 14.12 8.40 9.18
C LYS A 25 15.44 7.62 9.24
N GLY A 26 15.44 6.42 9.83
CA GLY A 26 16.67 5.66 10.11
C GLY A 26 17.57 6.34 11.15
N ASN A 27 18.84 5.96 11.16
CA ASN A 27 19.86 6.54 12.03
C ASN A 27 21.24 6.57 11.33
N SER A 28 22.24 7.25 11.92
CA SER A 28 23.56 7.44 11.30
C SER A 28 24.36 6.16 11.06
N ASN A 29 24.01 5.08 11.74
CA ASN A 29 24.66 3.76 11.61
C ASN A 29 23.90 2.85 10.63
N GLY A 30 22.82 3.34 10.02
CA GLY A 30 21.83 2.55 9.32
C GLY A 30 20.88 1.83 10.28
N MET A 31 19.64 1.65 9.84
CA MET A 31 18.63 0.85 10.52
C MET A 31 18.18 -0.29 9.61
N GLU A 32 18.24 -1.51 10.12
CA GLU A 32 17.79 -2.70 9.38
C GLU A 32 16.28 -2.84 9.50
N PHE A 33 15.64 -3.21 8.39
CA PHE A 33 14.23 -3.45 8.26
C PHE A 33 13.99 -4.70 7.41
N ASP A 34 12.92 -5.42 7.71
CA ASP A 34 12.40 -6.43 6.79
C ASP A 34 11.48 -5.78 5.74
N LEU A 35 11.87 -5.89 4.48
CA LEU A 35 11.02 -5.56 3.35
C LEU A 35 10.20 -6.80 2.97
N PHE A 36 8.92 -6.80 3.31
CA PHE A 36 7.97 -7.86 2.98
C PHE A 36 7.26 -7.60 1.65
N VAL A 37 7.10 -8.65 0.85
CA VAL A 37 6.30 -8.64 -0.38
C VAL A 37 5.42 -9.89 -0.39
N ALA A 38 4.10 -9.68 -0.52
CA ALA A 38 3.12 -10.73 -0.68
C ALA A 38 2.41 -10.57 -2.04
N VAL A 39 2.35 -11.65 -2.82
CA VAL A 39 1.62 -11.69 -4.09
C VAL A 39 0.34 -12.47 -3.90
N THR A 40 -0.80 -11.82 -4.11
CA THR A 40 -2.13 -12.43 -3.94
C THR A 40 -2.84 -12.61 -5.29
N ASP A 41 -3.95 -13.35 -5.28
CA ASP A 41 -4.78 -13.56 -6.47
C ASP A 41 -5.63 -12.31 -6.74
N GLY A 42 -5.17 -11.49 -7.68
CA GLY A 42 -5.82 -10.22 -8.01
C GLY A 42 -7.25 -10.34 -8.51
N GLU A 43 -7.64 -11.43 -9.19
CA GLU A 43 -9.03 -11.62 -9.63
C GLU A 43 -9.96 -11.85 -8.44
N ARG A 44 -9.48 -12.54 -7.40
CA ARG A 44 -10.23 -12.76 -6.16
C ARG A 44 -10.32 -11.50 -5.32
N ASP A 45 -9.26 -10.69 -5.34
CA ASP A 45 -9.12 -9.49 -4.52
C ASP A 45 -9.86 -8.29 -5.12
N ALA A 46 -10.01 -8.22 -6.45
CA ALA A 46 -10.69 -7.14 -7.17
C ALA A 46 -12.14 -6.92 -6.71
N ALA A 47 -12.43 -5.76 -6.12
CA ALA A 47 -13.77 -5.27 -5.84
C ALA A 47 -14.36 -4.43 -6.98
N THR A 48 -13.49 -3.90 -7.86
CA THR A 48 -13.85 -3.13 -9.04
C THR A 48 -13.27 -3.77 -10.30
N SER A 49 -13.88 -3.52 -11.46
CA SER A 49 -13.45 -4.12 -12.74
C SER A 49 -12.11 -3.57 -13.26
N ASP A 50 -11.69 -2.42 -12.74
CA ASP A 50 -10.51 -1.66 -13.16
C ASP A 50 -9.35 -1.75 -12.17
N LEU A 51 -9.40 -2.64 -11.16
CA LEU A 51 -8.32 -2.78 -10.17
C LEU A 51 -6.95 -2.96 -10.85
N HIS A 52 -6.88 -3.74 -11.93
CA HIS A 52 -5.63 -4.00 -12.66
C HIS A 52 -5.13 -2.81 -13.49
N ASP A 53 -6.02 -1.88 -13.83
CA ASP A 53 -5.70 -0.68 -14.62
C ASP A 53 -5.48 0.56 -13.73
N HIS A 54 -5.76 0.47 -12.43
CA HIS A 54 -5.52 1.54 -11.47
C HIS A 54 -4.02 1.81 -11.31
N LYS A 55 -3.60 3.01 -11.71
CA LYS A 55 -2.22 3.51 -11.59
C LYS A 55 -2.01 4.46 -10.41
N GLU A 56 -3.09 4.83 -9.74
CA GLU A 56 -3.06 5.74 -8.62
C GLU A 56 -2.86 4.97 -7.31
N PHE A 57 -1.96 5.48 -6.47
CA PHE A 57 -1.79 4.91 -5.15
C PHE A 57 -2.84 5.49 -4.20
N ASN A 58 -3.74 4.62 -3.71
CA ASN A 58 -4.80 4.98 -2.76
C ASN A 58 -4.28 5.08 -1.32
N HIS A 59 -3.52 6.13 -1.00
CA HIS A 59 -2.96 6.36 0.35
C HIS A 59 -4.01 6.84 1.38
N TYR A 60 -5.20 7.24 0.94
CA TYR A 60 -6.16 8.00 1.77
C TYR A 60 -7.62 7.57 1.62
N GLY A 61 -7.87 6.37 1.09
CA GLY A 61 -9.20 5.83 0.85
C GLY A 61 -9.54 5.75 -0.64
N ALA A 62 -10.79 5.44 -0.94
CA ALA A 62 -11.32 5.38 -2.30
C ALA A 62 -12.66 6.13 -2.35
N HIS A 63 -12.93 6.80 -3.47
CA HIS A 63 -14.24 7.38 -3.72
C HIS A 63 -15.19 6.28 -4.20
N GLY A 64 -16.06 5.80 -3.29
CA GLY A 64 -17.00 4.71 -3.59
C GLY A 64 -16.57 3.39 -2.95
N VAL A 65 -16.54 2.32 -3.75
CA VAL A 65 -16.15 0.98 -3.29
C VAL A 65 -14.63 0.91 -3.19
N TYR A 66 -14.11 0.42 -2.06
CA TYR A 66 -12.68 0.18 -1.92
C TYR A 66 -12.24 -0.92 -2.89
N PRO A 67 -11.18 -0.73 -3.69
CA PRO A 67 -10.92 -1.55 -4.86
C PRO A 67 -10.37 -2.96 -4.53
N ASP A 68 -9.90 -3.17 -3.30
CA ASP A 68 -9.45 -4.45 -2.76
C ASP A 68 -10.46 -5.01 -1.73
N LYS A 69 -10.90 -6.26 -1.91
CA LYS A 69 -11.80 -7.00 -1.01
C LYS A 69 -11.12 -7.47 0.28
N ARG A 70 -9.78 -7.44 0.35
CA ARG A 70 -9.03 -7.86 1.53
C ARG A 70 -9.21 -6.87 2.69
N PRO A 71 -9.10 -7.35 3.94
CA PRO A 71 -9.00 -6.45 5.08
C PRO A 71 -7.79 -5.52 4.95
N HIS A 72 -7.94 -4.25 5.37
CA HIS A 72 -6.79 -3.34 5.43
C HIS A 72 -5.70 -3.91 6.35
N GLY A 73 -4.47 -3.99 5.83
CA GLY A 73 -3.32 -4.55 6.54
C GLY A 73 -3.05 -6.03 6.23
N TYR A 74 -3.88 -6.69 5.41
CA TYR A 74 -3.61 -8.06 4.95
C TYR A 74 -2.20 -8.19 4.33
N PRO A 75 -1.43 -9.25 4.63
CA PRO A 75 -1.77 -10.42 5.46
C PRO A 75 -1.45 -10.28 6.95
N PHE A 76 -1.09 -9.09 7.44
CA PHE A 76 -0.69 -8.83 8.83
C PHE A 76 -1.84 -8.32 9.72
N ASP A 77 -3.07 -8.28 9.20
CA ASP A 77 -4.26 -7.86 9.94
C ASP A 77 -4.66 -8.84 11.06
N ARG A 78 -4.10 -10.06 11.05
CA ARG A 78 -4.42 -11.13 12.01
C ARG A 78 -3.16 -11.64 12.69
N HIS A 79 -3.32 -12.08 13.93
CA HIS A 79 -2.27 -12.78 14.64
C HIS A 79 -1.98 -14.14 14.00
N VAL A 80 -0.70 -14.46 13.87
CA VAL A 80 -0.21 -15.76 13.40
C VAL A 80 0.61 -16.36 14.53
N ASP A 81 0.20 -17.53 15.02
CA ASP A 81 0.84 -18.19 16.17
C ASP A 81 2.22 -18.78 15.80
N ASP A 82 2.40 -19.17 14.53
CA ASP A 82 3.63 -19.78 14.02
C ASP A 82 4.15 -19.03 12.79
N GLU A 83 5.17 -18.21 12.99
CA GLU A 83 5.74 -17.35 11.96
C GLU A 83 6.37 -18.13 10.79
N ARG A 84 6.76 -19.40 11.01
CA ARG A 84 7.32 -20.27 9.97
C ARG A 84 6.36 -20.48 8.80
N ILE A 85 5.06 -20.28 9.03
CA ILE A 85 4.07 -20.31 7.96
C ILE A 85 4.48 -19.36 6.83
N PHE A 86 4.98 -18.17 7.14
CA PHE A 86 5.41 -17.18 6.13
C PHE A 86 6.64 -17.62 5.32
N GLU A 87 7.46 -18.53 5.84
CA GLU A 87 8.62 -19.08 5.13
C GLU A 87 8.22 -20.23 4.18
N GLU A 88 7.09 -20.89 4.44
CA GLU A 88 6.61 -22.04 3.68
C GLU A 88 5.77 -21.66 2.44
N ILE A 89 5.19 -20.46 2.40
CA ILE A 89 4.39 -19.97 1.27
C ILE A 89 5.26 -19.33 0.18
N THR A 90 5.12 -19.85 -1.04
CA THR A 90 5.94 -19.43 -2.19
C THR A 90 5.65 -18.03 -2.72
N ASN A 91 4.51 -17.45 -2.36
CA ASN A 91 4.05 -16.14 -2.82
C ASN A 91 4.20 -15.06 -1.75
N PHE A 92 4.96 -15.34 -0.68
CA PHE A 92 5.32 -14.39 0.36
C PHE A 92 6.84 -14.45 0.53
N HIS A 93 7.49 -13.29 0.54
CA HIS A 93 8.94 -13.21 0.69
C HIS A 93 9.32 -11.97 1.48
N HIS A 94 10.41 -12.06 2.23
CA HIS A 94 11.01 -10.92 2.89
C HIS A 94 12.52 -10.89 2.68
N THR A 95 13.08 -9.69 2.72
CA THR A 95 14.52 -9.48 2.64
C THR A 95 14.94 -8.35 3.58
N GLN A 96 16.12 -8.50 4.18
CA GLN A 96 16.70 -7.48 5.03
C GLN A 96 17.23 -6.33 4.19
N VAL A 97 16.76 -5.12 4.48
CA VAL A 97 17.20 -3.87 3.85
C VAL A 97 17.71 -2.89 4.90
N LYS A 98 18.53 -1.91 4.48
CA LYS A 98 19.10 -0.90 5.37
C LYS A 98 18.70 0.49 4.90
N VAL A 99 18.14 1.28 5.81
CA VAL A 99 17.82 2.70 5.63
C VAL A 99 18.79 3.56 6.43
#